data_AF-A0A2Z7DE72-F1
#
_entry.id   AF-A0A2Z7DE72-F1
#
_cell.length_a   1.000
_cell.length_b   1.000
_cell.length_c   1.000
_cell.angle_alpha   90.00
_cell.angle_beta   90.00
_cell.angle_gamma   90.00
#
_symmetry.space_group_name_H-M   'P 1'
#
loop_
_entity.id
_entity.type
_entity.pdbx_description
1 polymer ?
#
loop_
_entity_poly.entity_id
_entity_poly.type
_entity_poly.pdbx_seq_one_letter_code
_entity_poly.pdbx_strand_id
1 'polypeptide(L)'
;MLESIGKLPKFKKVIDQAKSFTIFIYAHHKTLSLMRSFTKKRDIIRPGITRFASNFLTLQSLIEKKSNLRAMFTSDFDLWENCKWSKANKGKSVYSTVMSMSFWNDVTLCLKIFVPLVRVLRLGDRKPSMGFIYGSFFRLKKISKWS
;
A
#
# COMPACT_ATOMS: atom_id res chain seq x y z
N MET A 1 -17.49 -8.68 -3.54
CA MET A 1 -17.78 -7.49 -2.70
C MET A 1 -16.55 -6.64 -2.41
N LEU A 2 -15.47 -7.18 -1.82
CA LEU A 2 -14.26 -6.40 -1.48
C LEU A 2 -13.52 -5.86 -2.70
N GLU A 3 -13.51 -6.67 -3.75
CA GLU A 3 -13.02 -6.29 -5.06
C GLU A 3 -13.71 -5.06 -5.65
N SER A 4 -15.02 -4.94 -5.48
CA SER A 4 -15.79 -3.79 -5.97
C SER A 4 -15.43 -2.50 -5.22
N ILE A 5 -15.10 -2.61 -3.93
CA ILE A 5 -14.61 -1.48 -3.13
C ILE A 5 -13.21 -1.09 -3.60
N GLY A 6 -12.32 -2.05 -3.83
CA GLY A 6 -10.99 -1.80 -4.41
C GLY A 6 -11.01 -1.16 -5.81
N LYS A 7 -12.13 -1.27 -6.55
CA LYS A 7 -12.33 -0.65 -7.86
C LYS A 7 -12.79 0.81 -7.79
N LEU A 8 -13.12 1.35 -6.61
CA LEU A 8 -13.43 2.77 -6.49
C LEU A 8 -12.26 3.61 -7.00
N PRO A 9 -12.51 4.68 -7.78
CA PRO A 9 -11.46 5.37 -8.53
C PRO A 9 -10.36 5.93 -7.62
N LYS A 10 -10.70 6.38 -6.41
CA LYS A 10 -9.73 6.81 -5.39
C LYS A 10 -8.83 5.66 -4.94
N PHE A 11 -9.37 4.50 -4.58
CA PHE A 11 -8.58 3.35 -4.12
C PHE A 11 -7.77 2.70 -5.23
N LYS A 12 -8.36 2.59 -6.43
CA LYS A 12 -7.68 2.06 -7.61
C LYS A 12 -6.43 2.88 -7.93
N LYS A 13 -6.54 4.22 -7.93
CA LYS A 13 -5.40 5.12 -8.17
C LYS A 13 -4.27 4.88 -7.17
N VAL A 14 -4.58 4.77 -5.89
CA VAL A 14 -3.58 4.53 -4.83
C VAL A 14 -2.92 3.17 -4.98
N ILE A 15 -3.70 2.13 -5.25
CA ILE A 15 -3.19 0.76 -5.47
C ILE A 15 -2.30 0.73 -6.71
N ASP A 16 -2.69 1.38 -7.79
CA ASP A 16 -1.91 1.42 -9.04
C ASP A 16 -0.60 2.20 -8.86
N GLN A 17 -0.61 3.31 -8.10
CA GLN A 17 0.60 4.03 -7.71
C GLN A 17 1.54 3.16 -6.87
N ALA A 18 1.02 2.48 -5.84
CA ALA A 18 1.80 1.58 -4.99
C ALA A 18 2.36 0.38 -5.77
N LYS A 19 1.60 -0.15 -6.74
CA LYS A 19 2.08 -1.19 -7.67
C LYS A 19 3.18 -0.68 -8.58
N SER A 20 3.00 0.47 -9.22
CA SER A 20 4.01 1.08 -10.08
C SER A 20 5.33 1.28 -9.31
N PHE A 21 5.23 1.78 -8.07
CA PHE A 21 6.35 1.93 -7.16
C PHE A 21 7.05 0.61 -6.84
N THR A 22 6.31 -0.39 -6.38
CA THR A 22 6.90 -1.69 -6.03
C THR A 22 7.50 -2.38 -7.25
N ILE A 23 6.80 -2.42 -8.38
CA ILE A 23 7.32 -2.97 -9.65
C ILE A 23 8.64 -2.30 -10.02
N PHE A 24 8.72 -0.96 -9.94
CA PHE A 24 9.95 -0.24 -10.25
C PHE A 24 11.12 -0.64 -9.34
N ILE A 25 10.88 -0.78 -8.03
CA ILE A 25 11.93 -1.19 -7.08
C ILE A 25 12.44 -2.60 -7.39
N TYR A 26 11.54 -3.56 -7.62
CA TYR A 26 11.92 -4.95 -7.88
C TYR A 26 12.42 -5.19 -9.31
N ALA A 27 12.11 -4.30 -10.26
CA ALA A 27 12.52 -4.46 -11.65
C ALA A 27 14.03 -4.26 -11.88
N HIS A 28 14.73 -3.55 -10.98
CA HIS A 28 16.16 -3.27 -11.16
C HIS A 28 16.98 -3.73 -9.95
N HIS A 29 18.09 -4.43 -10.22
CA HIS A 29 18.95 -5.00 -9.18
C HIS A 29 19.52 -3.93 -8.23
N LYS A 30 19.95 -2.78 -8.75
CA LYS A 30 20.49 -1.67 -7.94
C LYS A 30 19.44 -1.09 -6.99
N THR A 31 18.22 -0.82 -7.47
CA THR A 31 17.14 -0.26 -6.64
C THR A 31 16.63 -1.27 -5.61
N LEU A 32 16.59 -2.56 -5.97
CA LEU A 32 16.25 -3.63 -5.05
C LEU A 32 17.30 -3.78 -3.94
N SER A 33 18.58 -3.78 -4.30
CA SER A 33 19.69 -3.85 -3.34
C SER A 33 19.67 -2.67 -2.37
N LEU A 34 19.43 -1.47 -2.89
CA LEU A 34 19.30 -0.25 -2.08
C LEU A 34 18.08 -0.36 -1.14
N MET A 35 16.92 -0.79 -1.62
CA MET A 35 15.76 -0.99 -0.74
C MET A 35 16.06 -2.00 0.38
N ARG A 36 16.79 -3.07 0.08
CA ARG A 36 17.15 -4.10 1.05
C ARG A 36 18.14 -3.62 2.11
N SER A 37 19.05 -2.68 1.80
CA SER A 37 19.95 -2.12 2.82
C SER A 37 19.17 -1.33 3.88
N PHE A 38 18.20 -0.50 3.47
CA PHE A 38 17.35 0.29 4.37
C PHE A 38 16.29 -0.53 5.10
N THR A 39 15.83 -1.62 4.48
CA THR A 39 14.70 -2.41 4.98
C THR A 39 15.15 -3.66 5.75
N LYS A 40 16.44 -3.77 6.08
CA LYS A 40 17.03 -4.96 6.73
C LYS A 40 16.65 -6.25 5.99
N LYS A 41 16.73 -6.22 4.66
CA LYS A 41 16.33 -7.30 3.72
C LYS A 41 14.86 -7.74 3.79
N ARG A 42 13.96 -7.02 4.47
CA ARG A 42 12.53 -7.36 4.47
C ARG A 42 11.86 -6.87 3.20
N ASP A 43 11.09 -7.73 2.56
CA ASP A 43 10.35 -7.36 1.36
C ASP A 43 9.16 -6.43 1.68
N ILE A 44 8.87 -5.56 0.72
CA ILE A 44 7.69 -4.69 0.70
C ILE A 44 6.44 -5.50 0.32
N ILE A 45 6.56 -6.39 -0.66
CA ILE A 45 5.43 -7.17 -1.16
C ILE A 45 5.16 -8.32 -0.19
N ARG A 46 3.91 -8.42 0.27
CA ARG A 46 3.43 -9.50 1.13
C ARG A 46 2.34 -10.28 0.39
N PRO A 47 2.62 -11.51 -0.08
CA PRO A 47 1.62 -12.32 -0.76
C PRO A 47 0.52 -12.74 0.22
N GLY A 48 -0.73 -12.65 -0.21
CA GLY A 48 -1.91 -13.14 0.49
C GLY A 48 -2.72 -14.09 -0.39
N ILE A 49 -3.67 -14.80 0.24
CA ILE A 49 -4.49 -15.84 -0.42
C ILE A 49 -5.31 -15.27 -1.59
N THR A 50 -5.73 -14.00 -1.50
CA THR A 50 -6.45 -13.31 -2.57
C THR A 50 -5.66 -12.09 -3.04
N ARG A 51 -5.85 -11.68 -4.31
CA ARG A 51 -5.25 -10.45 -4.84
C ARG A 51 -5.57 -9.21 -4.00
N PHE A 52 -6.74 -9.19 -3.37
CA PHE A 52 -7.15 -8.13 -2.46
C PHE A 52 -6.34 -8.16 -1.15
N ALA A 53 -6.21 -9.32 -0.53
CA ALA A 53 -5.38 -9.49 0.66
C ALA A 53 -3.91 -9.14 0.39
N SER A 54 -3.37 -9.56 -0.77
CA SER A 54 -2.02 -9.18 -1.21
C SER A 54 -1.87 -7.66 -1.28
N ASN A 55 -2.79 -6.96 -1.97
CA ASN A 55 -2.75 -5.49 -2.07
C ASN A 55 -2.87 -4.82 -0.69
N PHE A 56 -3.72 -5.33 0.20
CA PHE A 56 -3.85 -4.77 1.54
C PHE A 56 -2.56 -4.95 2.35
N LEU A 57 -1.98 -6.15 2.36
CA LEU A 57 -0.76 -6.46 3.09
C LEU A 57 0.45 -5.70 2.51
N THR A 58 0.50 -5.48 1.19
CA THR A 58 1.54 -4.66 0.56
C THR A 58 1.43 -3.20 0.98
N LEU A 59 0.23 -2.60 0.97
CA LEU A 59 0.01 -1.22 1.43
C LEU A 59 0.36 -1.06 2.92
N GLN A 60 0.02 -2.05 3.75
CA GLN A 60 0.40 -2.06 5.17
C GLN A 60 1.93 -2.09 5.35
N SER A 61 2.59 -3.01 4.65
CA SER A 61 4.05 -3.11 4.62
C SER A 61 4.74 -1.83 4.13
N LEU A 62 4.12 -1.14 3.17
CA LEU A 62 4.60 0.12 2.61
C LEU A 62 4.57 1.25 3.64
N ILE A 63 3.50 1.35 4.44
CA ILE A 63 3.41 2.32 5.55
C ILE A 63 4.40 1.99 6.67
N GLU A 64 4.50 0.72 7.08
CA GLU A 64 5.45 0.28 8.10
C GLU A 64 6.91 0.66 7.75
N LYS A 65 7.22 0.68 6.45
CA LYS A 65 8.56 0.99 5.92
C LYS A 65 8.69 2.42 5.40
N LYS A 66 7.70 3.28 5.59
CA LYS A 66 7.67 4.66 5.05
C LYS A 66 8.95 5.44 5.40
N SER A 67 9.36 5.41 6.66
CA SER A 67 10.57 6.11 7.14
C SER A 67 11.83 5.63 6.42
N ASN A 68 11.98 4.31 6.29
CA ASN A 68 13.13 3.68 5.66
C ASN A 68 13.17 3.97 4.16
N LEU A 69 12.01 3.91 3.50
CA LEU A 69 11.89 4.25 2.08
C LEU A 69 12.19 5.73 1.84
N ARG A 70 11.73 6.63 2.72
CA ARG A 70 12.06 8.05 2.62
C ARG A 70 13.55 8.30 2.84
N ALA A 71 14.15 7.65 3.84
CA ALA A 71 15.60 7.71 4.08
C ALA A 71 16.38 7.24 2.85
N MET A 72 15.97 6.14 2.22
CA MET A 72 16.59 5.63 0.98
C MET A 72 16.71 6.69 -0.13
N PHE A 73 15.73 7.59 -0.26
CA PHE A 73 15.75 8.65 -1.27
C PHE A 73 16.41 9.94 -0.79
N THR A 74 16.67 10.12 0.52
CA THR A 74 17.20 11.37 1.08
C THR A 74 18.63 11.23 1.59
N SER A 75 18.96 10.17 2.32
CA SER A 75 20.30 9.95 2.88
C SER A 75 21.28 9.42 1.85
N ASP A 76 20.83 8.48 1.02
CA ASP A 76 21.64 7.89 -0.07
C ASP A 76 21.28 8.53 -1.41
N PHE A 77 20.99 9.84 -1.40
CA PHE A 77 20.65 10.59 -2.61
C PHE A 77 21.75 10.46 -3.66
N ASP A 78 23.03 10.43 -3.26
CA ASP A 78 24.15 10.20 -4.17
C ASP A 78 24.12 8.81 -4.83
N LEU A 79 23.80 7.74 -4.10
CA LEU A 79 23.67 6.39 -4.68
C LEU A 79 22.45 6.28 -5.59
N TRP A 80 21.38 6.98 -5.24
CA TRP A 80 20.16 7.08 -6.04
C TRP A 80 20.38 7.91 -7.32
N GLU A 81 21.04 9.06 -7.24
CA GLU A 81 21.34 9.94 -8.38
C GLU A 81 22.34 9.29 -9.35
N ASN A 82 23.29 8.53 -8.82
CA ASN A 82 24.19 7.69 -9.60
C ASN A 82 23.50 6.48 -10.24
N CYS A 83 22.29 6.11 -9.80
CA CYS A 83 21.50 5.12 -10.50
C CYS A 83 20.92 5.73 -11.78
N LYS A 84 21.27 5.13 -12.94
CA LYS A 84 20.67 5.44 -14.25
C LYS A 84 19.14 5.54 -14.23
N TRP A 85 18.50 4.77 -13.35
CA TRP A 85 17.05 4.67 -13.18
C TRP A 85 16.42 5.86 -12.45
N SER A 86 17.19 6.67 -11.71
CA SER A 86 16.71 7.90 -11.08
C SER A 86 16.31 8.95 -12.11
N LYS A 87 17.10 9.06 -13.20
CA LYS A 87 16.86 10.00 -14.30
C LYS A 87 15.70 9.58 -15.22
N ALA A 88 15.26 8.33 -15.14
CA ALA A 88 14.15 7.83 -15.94
C ALA A 88 12.82 8.45 -15.48
N ASN A 89 11.88 8.66 -16.41
CA ASN A 89 10.55 9.20 -16.10
C ASN A 89 9.84 8.40 -15.00
N LYS A 90 10.02 7.07 -14.98
CA LYS A 90 9.49 6.20 -13.92
C LYS A 90 10.14 6.48 -12.56
N GLY A 91 11.46 6.67 -12.50
CA GLY A 91 12.19 7.02 -11.28
C GLY A 91 11.75 8.36 -10.69
N LYS A 92 11.58 9.39 -11.53
CA LYS A 92 11.05 10.70 -11.10
C LYS A 92 9.62 10.60 -10.55
N SER A 93 8.77 9.80 -11.20
CA SER A 93 7.39 9.58 -10.73
C SER A 93 7.33 8.82 -9.40
N VAL A 94 8.26 7.88 -9.19
CA VAL A 94 8.40 7.13 -7.94
C VAL A 94 8.87 8.05 -6.83
N TYR A 95 9.87 8.88 -7.09
CA TYR A 95 10.37 9.87 -6.14
C TYR A 95 9.26 10.84 -5.70
N SER A 96 8.52 11.41 -6.64
CA SER A 96 7.41 12.32 -6.31
C SER A 96 6.29 11.63 -5.53
N THR A 97 6.01 10.36 -5.83
CA THR A 97 5.01 9.57 -5.10
C THR A 97 5.44 9.33 -3.65
N VAL A 98 6.72 8.99 -3.40
CA VAL A 98 7.24 8.73 -2.05
C VAL A 98 7.36 10.01 -1.23
N MET A 99 7.69 11.13 -1.85
CA MET A 99 7.78 12.42 -1.15
C MET A 99 6.42 13.09 -0.94
N SER A 100 5.40 12.71 -1.72
CA SER A 100 4.06 13.27 -1.60
C SER A 100 3.36 12.84 -0.32
N MET A 101 3.00 13.81 0.53
CA MET A 101 2.22 13.56 1.75
C MET A 101 0.78 13.11 1.43
N SER A 102 0.19 13.59 0.33
CA SER A 102 -1.17 13.22 -0.07
C SER A 102 -1.28 11.73 -0.40
N PHE A 103 -0.27 11.17 -1.06
CA PHE A 103 -0.20 9.73 -1.32
C PHE A 103 -0.23 8.92 -0.03
N TRP A 104 0.61 9.27 0.96
CA TRP A 104 0.62 8.55 2.24
C TRP A 104 -0.69 8.69 3.01
N ASN A 105 -1.31 9.88 2.98
CA ASN A 105 -2.62 10.08 3.58
C ASN A 105 -3.68 9.20 2.91
N ASP A 106 -3.68 9.13 1.59
CA ASP A 106 -4.59 8.26 0.84
C ASP A 106 -4.36 6.78 1.17
N VAL A 107 -3.11 6.32 1.27
CA VAL A 107 -2.79 4.94 1.71
C VAL A 107 -3.28 4.67 3.13
N THR A 108 -3.13 5.63 4.07
CA THR A 108 -3.64 5.46 5.43
C THR A 108 -5.16 5.39 5.47
N LEU A 109 -5.85 6.18 4.64
CA LEU A 109 -7.31 6.15 4.50
C LEU A 109 -7.77 4.80 3.93
N CYS A 110 -7.07 4.28 2.91
CA CYS A 110 -7.29 2.92 2.40
C CYS A 110 -7.23 1.90 3.54
N LEU A 111 -6.14 1.90 4.31
CA LEU A 111 -5.96 0.94 5.40
C LEU A 111 -7.03 1.08 6.49
N LYS A 112 -7.41 2.31 6.86
CA LYS A 112 -8.48 2.57 7.85
C LYS A 112 -9.82 1.97 7.43
N ILE A 113 -10.14 1.98 6.15
CA ILE A 113 -11.39 1.38 5.63
C ILE A 113 -11.26 -0.14 5.52
N PHE A 114 -10.09 -0.64 5.11
CA PHE A 114 -9.88 -2.07 4.93
C PHE A 114 -9.76 -2.85 6.24
N VAL A 115 -9.13 -2.30 7.28
CA VAL A 115 -8.98 -2.97 8.59
C VAL A 115 -10.32 -3.47 9.16
N PRO A 116 -11.35 -2.64 9.33
CA PRO A 116 -12.58 -3.07 9.95
C PRO A 116 -13.41 -3.94 8.99
N LEU A 117 -13.23 -3.79 7.68
CA LEU A 117 -13.84 -4.64 6.67
C LEU A 117 -13.25 -6.07 6.66
N VAL A 118 -11.94 -6.22 6.89
CA VAL A 118 -11.30 -7.53 7.13
C VAL A 118 -11.81 -8.16 8.44
N ARG A 119 -12.05 -7.35 9.50
CA ARG A 119 -12.65 -7.86 10.74
C ARG A 119 -14.07 -8.39 10.53
N VAL A 120 -14.90 -7.68 9.77
CA VAL A 120 -16.27 -8.14 9.45
C VAL A 120 -16.23 -9.42 8.62
N LEU A 121 -15.30 -9.53 7.67
CA LEU A 121 -15.11 -10.77 6.90
C LEU A 121 -14.78 -11.96 7.83
N ARG A 122 -13.79 -11.80 8.72
CA ARG A 122 -13.40 -12.84 9.68
C ARG A 122 -14.51 -13.23 10.65
N LEU A 123 -15.40 -12.29 11.00
CA LEU A 123 -16.57 -12.56 11.84
C LEU A 123 -17.63 -13.38 11.07
N GLY A 124 -17.82 -13.09 9.79
CA GLY A 124 -18.72 -13.84 8.92
C GLY A 124 -18.29 -15.29 8.68
N ASP A 125 -16.98 -15.53 8.53
CA ASP A 125 -16.43 -16.89 8.39
C ASP A 125 -16.65 -17.75 9.64
N ARG A 126 -16.73 -17.15 10.84
CA ARG A 126 -16.94 -17.86 12.11
C ARG A 126 -18.41 -18.00 12.50
N LYS A 127 -19.29 -17.09 12.08
CA LYS A 127 -20.73 -17.11 12.33
C LYS A 127 -21.48 -16.57 11.10
N PRO A 128 -21.97 -17.44 10.20
CA PRO A 128 -22.59 -17.04 8.93
C PRO A 128 -24.05 -16.61 9.12
N SER A 129 -24.34 -15.73 10.08
CA SER A 129 -25.65 -15.11 10.23
C SER A 129 -25.67 -13.76 9.50
N MET A 130 -26.32 -13.72 8.34
CA MET A 130 -26.37 -12.56 7.43
C MET A 130 -26.79 -11.25 8.13
N GLY A 131 -27.69 -11.31 9.12
CA GLY A 131 -28.11 -10.14 9.90
C GLY A 131 -26.97 -9.47 10.68
N PHE A 132 -26.01 -10.26 11.18
CA PHE A 132 -24.87 -9.75 11.94
C PHE A 132 -23.82 -9.10 11.04
N ILE A 133 -23.60 -9.67 9.85
CA ILE A 133 -22.71 -9.12 8.82
C ILE A 133 -23.27 -7.79 8.31
N TYR A 134 -24.58 -7.72 8.04
CA TYR A 134 -25.23 -6.50 7.55
C TYR A 134 -25.20 -5.36 8.57
N GLY A 135 -25.46 -5.65 9.85
CA GLY A 135 -25.36 -4.66 10.93
C GLY A 135 -23.94 -4.12 11.11
N SER A 136 -22.93 -5.00 10.98
CA SER A 136 -21.52 -4.61 11.06
C SER A 136 -21.09 -3.76 9.86
N PHE A 137 -21.57 -4.09 8.66
CA PHE A 137 -21.35 -3.32 7.43
C PHE A 137 -22.02 -1.93 7.48
N PHE A 138 -23.22 -1.84 8.07
CA PHE A 138 -23.91 -0.56 8.24
C PHE A 138 -23.19 0.35 9.25
N ARG A 139 -22.65 -0.20 10.35
CA ARG A 139 -21.79 0.54 11.28
C ARG A 139 -20.51 1.03 10.61
N LEU A 140 -19.89 0.20 9.76
CA LEU A 140 -18.74 0.58 8.94
C LEU A 140 -19.04 1.77 8.01
N LYS A 141 -20.20 1.74 7.35
CA LYS A 141 -20.63 2.82 6.45
C LYS A 141 -20.88 4.14 7.20
N LYS A 142 -21.31 4.08 8.47
CA LYS A 142 -21.41 5.26 9.35
C LYS A 142 -20.04 5.81 9.74
N ILE A 143 -19.08 4.96 10.09
CA ILE A 143 -17.72 5.37 10.50
C ILE A 143 -16.96 6.02 9.32
N SER A 144 -17.14 5.51 8.10
CA SER A 144 -16.55 6.09 6.89
C SER A 144 -17.18 7.43 6.45
N LYS A 145 -18.36 7.80 6.98
CA LYS A 145 -19.06 9.05 6.65
C LYS A 145 -18.76 10.20 7.63
N TRP A 146 -18.03 9.94 8.71
CA TRP A 146 -17.75 10.88 9.80
C TRP A 146 -16.24 11.14 10.00
N SER A 147 -15.45 11.16 8.92
CA SER A 147 -14.06 11.61 8.95
C SER A 147 -13.66 12.32 7.67
#